data_AF-A0A376VQE0-F1
#
_entry.id   AF-A0A376VQE0-F1
#
_cell.length_a   1.000
_cell.length_b   1.000
_cell.length_c   1.000
_cell.angle_alpha   90.00
_cell.angle_beta   90.00
_cell.angle_gamma   90.00
#
_symmetry.space_group_name_H-M   'P 1'
#
loop_
_entity.id
_entity.type
_entity.pdbx_description
1 polymer ?
#
loop_
_entity_poly.entity_id
_entity_poly.type
_entity_poly.pdbx_seq_one_letter_code
_entity_poly.pdbx_strand_id
1 'polypeptide(L)'
;MASVIIHDVARNNHYRVNEHFDTQWNPLPDYNKDNPAHRFRAFGGTPGHWIEWGRLMLHIHAALEARCEQPPAWLLEDAKGLFNATVRDAWAPDGADGIVYTVDWEGKPVVRERVRWPIVEAMGTAYALYTVTGDRQYETWYQTWWDYCIKYLMDYENGSWWQELDADNKVTTKVWDGKQDIYHLLHCLVIPRIPLAPGLAPAVAAGLLDINAK
;
A
#
# COMPACT_ATOMS: atom_id res chain seq x y z
N MET A 1 13.49 8.10 9.99
CA MET A 1 12.01 8.04 9.89
C MET A 1 11.52 6.61 9.67
N ALA A 2 11.90 5.90 8.59
CA ALA A 2 11.50 4.50 8.38
C ALA A 2 11.89 3.55 9.54
N SER A 3 13.11 3.67 10.09
CA SER A 3 13.53 2.93 11.30
C SER A 3 12.55 3.14 12.47
N VAL A 4 12.26 4.39 12.83
CA VAL A 4 11.37 4.68 13.97
C VAL A 4 9.94 4.21 13.71
N ILE A 5 9.33 4.62 12.60
CA ILE A 5 7.91 4.38 12.34
C ILE A 5 7.64 2.89 12.09
N ILE A 6 8.49 2.22 11.32
CA ILE A 6 8.27 0.84 10.90
C ILE A 6 9.03 -0.14 11.79
N HIS A 7 10.35 -0.03 11.84
CA HIS A 7 11.20 -1.01 12.50
C HIS A 7 11.03 -1.01 14.03
N ASP A 8 10.98 0.17 14.64
CA ASP A 8 10.93 0.31 16.09
C ASP A 8 9.49 0.29 16.63
N VAL A 9 8.52 0.80 15.86
CA VAL A 9 7.11 0.93 16.31
C VAL A 9 6.21 -0.11 15.65
N ALA A 10 6.03 -0.08 14.32
CA ALA A 10 5.05 -0.95 13.67
C ALA A 10 5.38 -2.43 13.84
N ARG A 11 6.65 -2.85 13.72
CA ARG A 11 7.10 -4.24 13.94
C ARG A 11 6.68 -4.78 15.31
N ASN A 12 6.75 -3.94 16.35
CA ASN A 12 6.35 -4.27 17.71
C ASN A 12 4.83 -4.18 17.95
N ASN A 13 4.08 -3.73 16.93
CA ASN A 13 2.63 -3.62 16.93
C ASN A 13 2.00 -4.48 15.80
N HIS A 14 2.55 -5.68 15.57
CA HIS A 14 2.06 -6.62 14.54
C HIS A 14 1.99 -6.01 13.12
N TYR A 15 2.88 -5.07 12.82
CA TYR A 15 2.97 -4.24 11.61
C TYR A 15 1.77 -3.32 11.35
N ARG A 16 0.95 -3.03 12.37
CA ARG A 16 -0.06 -1.96 12.31
C ARG A 16 0.64 -0.63 12.52
N VAL A 17 0.86 0.11 11.43
CA VAL A 17 1.59 1.38 11.45
C VAL A 17 0.80 2.41 12.25
N ASN A 18 1.45 3.02 13.24
CA ASN A 18 0.94 4.20 13.91
C ASN A 18 1.34 5.44 13.12
N GLU A 19 0.36 6.30 12.80
CA GLU A 19 0.58 7.52 12.01
C GLU A 19 0.67 8.79 12.89
N HIS A 20 0.30 8.69 14.17
CA HIS A 20 0.06 9.83 15.04
C HIS A 20 1.04 9.82 16.20
N PHE A 21 1.95 10.78 16.22
CA PHE A 21 2.97 10.90 17.26
C PHE A 21 2.92 12.27 17.91
N ASP A 22 3.33 12.35 19.17
CA ASP A 22 3.66 13.64 19.79
C ASP A 22 4.99 14.19 19.24
N THR A 23 5.36 15.40 19.69
CA THR A 23 6.62 16.05 19.27
C THR A 23 7.89 15.31 19.73
N GLN A 24 7.75 14.32 20.60
CA GLN A 24 8.82 13.48 21.14
C GLN A 24 8.84 12.09 20.49
N TRP A 25 8.03 11.86 19.44
CA TRP A 25 7.88 10.57 18.74
C TRP A 25 7.26 9.45 19.58
N ASN A 26 6.46 9.78 20.60
CA ASN A 26 5.64 8.77 21.28
C ASN A 26 4.33 8.53 20.51
N PRO A 27 3.93 7.27 20.27
CA PRO A 27 2.66 6.97 19.61
C PRO A 27 1.44 7.50 20.38
N LEU A 28 0.45 8.02 19.64
CA LEU A 28 -0.84 8.51 20.15
C LEU A 28 -1.99 7.61 19.63
N PRO A 29 -2.25 6.44 20.25
CA PRO A 29 -3.17 5.44 19.72
C PRO A 29 -4.64 5.91 19.67
N ASP A 30 -5.06 6.83 20.54
CA ASP A 30 -6.43 7.35 20.58
C ASP A 30 -6.63 8.63 19.73
N TYR A 31 -5.63 9.04 18.93
CA TYR A 31 -5.75 10.24 18.10
C TYR A 31 -6.91 10.12 17.11
N ASN A 32 -7.76 11.15 17.05
CA ASN A 32 -8.97 11.21 16.20
C ASN A 32 -10.02 10.11 16.42
N LYS A 33 -10.08 9.47 17.60
CA LYS A 33 -11.12 8.49 17.95
C LYS A 33 -12.55 8.98 17.71
N ASP A 34 -12.82 10.26 17.97
CA ASP A 34 -14.13 10.89 17.75
C ASP A 34 -14.38 11.36 16.30
N ASN A 35 -13.37 11.27 15.43
CA ASN A 35 -13.46 11.57 13.99
C ASN A 35 -12.70 10.52 13.15
N PRO A 36 -13.15 9.26 13.15
CA PRO A 36 -12.35 8.12 12.67
C PRO A 36 -12.14 8.12 11.15
N ALA A 37 -13.01 8.78 10.38
CA ALA A 37 -12.97 8.81 8.92
C ALA A 37 -12.27 10.06 8.34
N HIS A 38 -11.44 10.75 9.14
CA HIS A 38 -10.71 11.92 8.66
C HIS A 38 -9.77 11.56 7.50
N ARG A 39 -9.94 12.22 6.34
CA ARG A 39 -9.29 11.89 5.05
C ARG A 39 -7.76 11.68 5.07
N PHE A 40 -7.07 12.37 5.97
CA PHE A 40 -5.60 12.34 6.07
C PHE A 40 -5.07 11.86 7.42
N ARG A 41 -5.95 11.65 8.42
CA ARG A 41 -5.55 11.37 9.81
C ARG A 41 -6.60 10.51 10.48
N ALA A 42 -6.92 9.37 9.88
CA ALA A 42 -7.93 8.48 10.40
C ALA A 42 -7.54 7.94 11.79
N PHE A 43 -8.54 7.55 12.58
CA PHE A 43 -8.30 6.78 13.80
C PHE A 43 -7.79 5.37 13.45
N GLY A 44 -6.93 4.82 14.31
CA GLY A 44 -6.36 3.51 14.13
C GLY A 44 -5.27 3.50 13.05
N GLY A 45 -5.20 2.43 12.27
CA GLY A 45 -4.26 2.31 11.16
C GLY A 45 -4.95 2.28 9.81
N THR A 46 -4.26 2.81 8.79
CA THR A 46 -4.69 2.81 7.39
C THR A 46 -3.88 1.76 6.62
N PRO A 47 -4.40 0.55 6.36
CA PRO A 47 -3.63 -0.55 5.78
C PRO A 47 -2.99 -0.25 4.42
N GLY A 48 -3.60 0.66 3.63
CA GLY A 48 -2.98 1.15 2.41
C GLY A 48 -1.61 1.80 2.63
N HIS A 49 -1.42 2.56 3.72
CA HIS A 49 -0.12 3.15 4.03
C HIS A 49 0.89 2.09 4.48
N TRP A 50 0.43 1.04 5.16
CA TRP A 50 1.31 -0.04 5.61
C TRP A 50 1.98 -0.71 4.41
N ILE A 51 1.17 -1.10 3.43
CA ILE A 51 1.69 -1.76 2.24
C ILE A 51 2.52 -0.79 1.37
N GLU A 52 2.14 0.49 1.26
CA GLU A 52 2.93 1.53 0.59
C GLU A 52 4.33 1.68 1.23
N TRP A 53 4.43 1.70 2.56
CA TRP A 53 5.72 1.69 3.27
C TRP A 53 6.58 0.50 2.86
N GLY A 54 5.97 -0.68 2.70
CA GLY A 54 6.66 -1.87 2.20
C GLY A 54 7.36 -1.63 0.87
N ARG A 55 6.67 -1.07 -0.13
CA ARG A 55 7.27 -0.74 -1.43
C ARG A 55 8.36 0.32 -1.33
N LEU A 56 8.17 1.37 -0.54
CA LEU A 56 9.17 2.43 -0.35
C LEU A 56 10.46 1.88 0.29
N MET A 57 10.34 0.97 1.26
CA MET A 57 11.48 0.29 1.89
C MET A 57 12.25 -0.58 0.89
N LEU A 58 11.56 -1.23 -0.04
CA LEU A 58 12.20 -2.01 -1.10
C LEU A 58 12.90 -1.14 -2.15
N HIS A 59 12.41 0.07 -2.41
CA HIS A 59 13.17 1.05 -3.20
C HIS A 59 14.44 1.51 -2.46
N ILE A 60 14.39 1.69 -1.14
CA ILE A 60 15.59 2.00 -0.33
C ILE A 60 16.58 0.83 -0.38
N HIS A 61 16.10 -0.40 -0.23
CA HIS A 61 16.91 -1.62 -0.36
C HIS A 61 17.65 -1.65 -1.70
N ALA A 62 16.92 -1.53 -2.81
CA ALA A 62 17.51 -1.54 -4.15
C ALA A 62 18.46 -0.34 -4.39
N ALA A 63 18.20 0.82 -3.81
CA ALA A 63 19.06 1.99 -3.92
C ALA A 63 20.41 1.84 -3.18
N LEU A 64 20.47 1.02 -2.13
CA LEU A 64 21.70 0.63 -1.45
C LEU A 64 22.47 -0.40 -2.29
N GLU A 65 21.78 -1.43 -2.81
CA GLU A 65 22.38 -2.43 -3.69
C GLU A 65 23.00 -1.80 -4.96
N ALA A 66 22.31 -0.84 -5.56
CA ALA A 66 22.79 -0.12 -6.75
C ALA A 66 24.11 0.66 -6.51
N ARG A 67 24.48 0.90 -5.25
CA ARG A 67 25.75 1.52 -4.83
C ARG A 67 26.75 0.51 -4.26
N CYS A 68 26.48 -0.79 -4.42
CA CYS A 68 27.26 -1.88 -3.85
C CYS A 68 27.33 -1.84 -2.31
N GLU A 69 26.33 -1.26 -1.65
CA GLU A 69 26.18 -1.28 -0.19
C GLU A 69 25.25 -2.44 0.20
N GLN A 70 25.58 -3.14 1.30
CA GLN A 70 24.72 -4.20 1.82
C GLN A 70 23.50 -3.57 2.52
N PRO A 71 22.27 -3.80 2.03
CA PRO A 71 21.08 -3.29 2.71
C PRO A 71 20.91 -3.97 4.07
N PRO A 72 20.47 -3.25 5.12
CA PRO A 72 20.15 -3.89 6.38
C PRO A 72 18.92 -4.80 6.21
N ALA A 73 19.00 -6.01 6.77
CA ALA A 73 18.00 -7.07 6.56
C ALA A 73 16.56 -6.65 6.93
N TRP A 74 16.41 -5.75 7.90
CA TRP A 74 15.11 -5.28 8.35
C TRP A 74 14.28 -4.61 7.25
N LEU A 75 14.91 -4.02 6.21
CA LEU A 75 14.16 -3.43 5.09
C LEU A 75 13.26 -4.45 4.39
N LEU A 76 13.78 -5.65 4.14
CA LEU A 76 13.01 -6.73 3.50
C LEU A 76 12.10 -7.44 4.52
N GLU A 77 12.58 -7.69 5.74
CA GLU A 77 11.77 -8.34 6.79
C GLU A 77 10.50 -7.54 7.09
N ASP A 78 10.66 -6.23 7.27
CA ASP A 78 9.57 -5.37 7.67
C ASP A 78 8.62 -5.09 6.48
N ALA A 79 9.14 -5.01 5.24
CA ALA A 79 8.29 -4.93 4.05
C ALA A 79 7.40 -6.17 3.87
N LYS A 80 7.93 -7.37 4.13
CA LYS A 80 7.14 -8.62 4.18
C LYS A 80 6.10 -8.56 5.31
N GLY A 81 6.49 -8.06 6.47
CA GLY A 81 5.62 -7.90 7.64
C GLY A 81 4.42 -6.99 7.36
N LEU A 82 4.66 -5.82 6.76
CA LEU A 82 3.64 -4.86 6.37
C LEU A 82 2.67 -5.40 5.31
N PHE A 83 3.19 -6.09 4.29
CA PHE A 83 2.37 -6.75 3.28
C PHE A 83 1.44 -7.79 3.92
N ASN A 84 2.00 -8.68 4.75
CA ASN A 84 1.24 -9.73 5.43
C ASN A 84 0.20 -9.16 6.40
N ALA A 85 0.52 -8.09 7.13
CA ALA A 85 -0.44 -7.43 8.02
C ALA A 85 -1.59 -6.77 7.25
N THR A 86 -1.30 -6.17 6.09
CA THR A 86 -2.33 -5.59 5.21
C THR A 86 -3.29 -6.67 4.71
N VAL A 87 -2.77 -7.81 4.23
CA VAL A 87 -3.61 -8.94 3.81
C VAL A 87 -4.41 -9.49 4.99
N ARG A 88 -3.78 -9.68 6.16
CA ARG A 88 -4.39 -10.24 7.37
C ARG A 88 -5.59 -9.42 7.87
N ASP A 89 -5.41 -8.11 8.02
CA ASP A 89 -6.39 -7.26 8.70
C ASP A 89 -7.38 -6.61 7.72
N ALA A 90 -7.01 -6.45 6.45
CA ALA A 90 -7.71 -5.53 5.56
C ALA A 90 -8.23 -6.12 4.26
N TRP A 91 -7.72 -7.25 3.77
CA TRP A 91 -8.22 -7.90 2.56
C TRP A 91 -9.42 -8.80 2.86
N ALA A 92 -10.57 -8.46 2.28
CA ALA A 92 -11.83 -9.18 2.43
C ALA A 92 -12.25 -9.54 3.89
N PRO A 93 -12.08 -8.65 4.89
CA PRO A 93 -12.27 -8.98 6.30
C PRO A 93 -13.76 -9.08 6.71
N ASP A 94 -14.67 -8.72 5.82
CA ASP A 94 -16.07 -8.43 6.12
C ASP A 94 -17.06 -9.12 5.16
N GLY A 95 -16.59 -10.15 4.45
CA GLY A 95 -17.41 -11.01 3.59
C GLY A 95 -17.46 -10.61 2.11
N ALA A 96 -16.80 -9.52 1.71
CA ALA A 96 -16.67 -9.10 0.31
C ALA A 96 -15.21 -8.75 -0.03
N ASP A 97 -14.80 -8.98 -1.28
CA ASP A 97 -13.44 -8.65 -1.73
C ASP A 97 -13.09 -7.16 -1.55
N GLY A 98 -11.81 -6.85 -1.54
CA GLY A 98 -11.28 -5.49 -1.47
C GLY A 98 -10.60 -5.18 -0.14
N ILE A 99 -9.83 -4.08 -0.14
CA ILE A 99 -9.10 -3.59 1.04
C ILE A 99 -9.93 -2.52 1.75
N VAL A 100 -10.29 -2.75 3.02
CA VAL A 100 -10.97 -1.74 3.84
C VAL A 100 -10.05 -0.55 4.11
N TYR A 101 -10.62 0.64 4.28
CA TYR A 101 -9.85 1.87 4.42
C TYR A 101 -9.08 1.94 5.75
N THR A 102 -9.71 1.59 6.89
CA THR A 102 -9.07 1.67 8.22
C THR A 102 -9.44 0.52 9.14
N VAL A 103 -8.56 0.23 10.09
CA VAL A 103 -8.75 -0.77 11.16
C VAL A 103 -8.36 -0.20 12.53
N ASP A 104 -8.91 -0.77 13.59
CA ASP A 104 -8.47 -0.48 14.96
C ASP A 104 -7.17 -1.23 15.32
N TRP A 105 -6.69 -1.08 16.56
CA TRP A 105 -5.42 -1.65 17.00
C TRP A 105 -5.49 -3.17 17.21
N GLU A 106 -6.68 -3.75 17.22
CA GLU A 106 -6.94 -5.19 17.21
C GLU A 106 -7.02 -5.75 15.78
N GLY A 107 -7.08 -4.89 14.76
CA GLY A 107 -7.18 -5.26 13.34
C GLY A 107 -8.62 -5.39 12.84
N LYS A 108 -9.61 -4.90 13.59
CA LYS A 108 -11.01 -4.93 13.17
C LYS A 108 -11.32 -3.73 12.26
N PRO A 109 -12.04 -3.93 11.13
CA PRO A 109 -12.42 -2.83 10.25
C PRO A 109 -13.23 -1.73 10.96
N VAL A 110 -12.83 -0.48 10.74
CA VAL A 110 -13.54 0.73 11.22
C VAL A 110 -14.24 1.44 10.05
N VAL A 111 -13.48 1.87 9.04
CA VAL A 111 -14.02 2.42 7.79
C VAL A 111 -13.90 1.35 6.71
N ARG A 112 -15.05 0.81 6.29
CA ARG A 112 -15.16 -0.37 5.41
C ARG A 112 -15.20 -0.04 3.93
N GLU A 113 -15.30 1.24 3.56
CA GLU A 113 -15.23 1.67 2.18
C GLU A 113 -13.91 1.23 1.52
N ARG A 114 -14.00 0.83 0.25
CA ARG A 114 -12.85 0.47 -0.58
C ARG A 114 -12.43 1.72 -1.36
N VAL A 115 -11.54 2.48 -0.74
CA VAL A 115 -10.85 3.57 -1.45
C VAL A 115 -9.94 2.94 -2.50
N ARG A 116 -9.72 3.63 -3.62
CA ARG A 116 -8.95 3.09 -4.76
C ARG A 116 -7.46 2.90 -4.46
N TRP A 117 -6.81 3.88 -3.83
CA TRP A 117 -5.35 3.89 -3.72
C TRP A 117 -4.76 2.73 -2.88
N PRO A 118 -5.38 2.23 -1.79
CA PRO A 118 -4.83 1.11 -1.01
C PRO A 118 -4.57 -0.15 -1.84
N ILE A 119 -5.51 -0.55 -2.72
CA ILE A 119 -5.29 -1.75 -3.55
C ILE A 119 -4.28 -1.49 -4.67
N VAL A 120 -4.24 -0.27 -5.20
CA VAL A 120 -3.22 0.15 -6.18
C VAL A 120 -1.82 0.07 -5.56
N GLU A 121 -1.66 0.51 -4.30
CA GLU A 121 -0.41 0.37 -3.55
C GLU A 121 -0.06 -1.07 -3.22
N ALA A 122 -1.07 -1.88 -2.91
CA ALA A 122 -0.90 -3.29 -2.67
C ALA A 122 -0.28 -3.99 -3.90
N MET A 123 -0.79 -3.71 -5.09
CA MET A 123 -0.26 -4.24 -6.36
C MET A 123 1.19 -3.82 -6.61
N GLY A 124 1.53 -2.54 -6.41
CA GLY A 124 2.91 -2.07 -6.54
C GLY A 124 3.86 -2.77 -5.57
N THR A 125 3.40 -3.04 -4.34
CA THR A 125 4.19 -3.71 -3.31
C THR A 125 4.34 -5.20 -3.58
N ALA A 126 3.29 -5.87 -4.07
CA ALA A 126 3.37 -7.24 -4.54
C ALA A 126 4.44 -7.41 -5.63
N TYR A 127 4.47 -6.51 -6.62
CA TYR A 127 5.53 -6.52 -7.63
C TYR A 127 6.93 -6.35 -7.02
N ALA A 128 7.10 -5.39 -6.11
CA ALA A 128 8.39 -5.13 -5.49
C ALA A 128 8.88 -6.34 -4.67
N LEU A 129 7.99 -6.98 -3.90
CA LEU A 129 8.30 -8.18 -3.14
C LEU A 129 8.59 -9.38 -4.04
N TYR A 130 7.83 -9.57 -5.12
CA TYR A 130 8.11 -10.59 -6.12
C TYR A 130 9.51 -10.39 -6.72
N THR A 131 9.85 -9.16 -7.08
CA THR A 131 11.13 -8.81 -7.70
C THR A 131 12.31 -9.14 -6.79
N VAL A 132 12.20 -8.85 -5.49
CA VAL A 132 13.30 -9.07 -4.54
C VAL A 132 13.38 -10.52 -4.05
N THR A 133 12.26 -11.24 -3.97
CA THR A 133 12.21 -12.57 -3.37
C THR A 133 12.10 -13.73 -4.36
N GLY A 134 11.60 -13.49 -5.58
CA GLY A 134 11.22 -14.53 -6.53
C GLY A 134 10.01 -15.38 -6.10
N ASP A 135 9.35 -15.05 -4.99
CA ASP A 135 8.25 -15.84 -4.45
C ASP A 135 6.93 -15.55 -5.19
N ARG A 136 6.41 -16.58 -5.87
CA ARG A 136 5.22 -16.49 -6.72
C ARG A 136 3.95 -16.12 -5.96
N GLN A 137 3.90 -16.25 -4.63
CA GLN A 137 2.72 -15.82 -3.87
C GLN A 137 2.39 -14.34 -4.11
N TYR A 138 3.39 -13.49 -4.29
CA TYR A 138 3.19 -12.06 -4.53
C TYR A 138 2.64 -11.79 -5.94
N GLU A 139 3.08 -12.55 -6.94
CA GLU A 139 2.49 -12.53 -8.29
C GLU A 139 1.02 -12.96 -8.26
N THR A 140 0.68 -14.00 -7.49
CA THR A 140 -0.72 -14.44 -7.33
C THR A 140 -1.60 -13.35 -6.70
N TRP A 141 -1.10 -12.65 -5.67
CA TRP A 141 -1.81 -11.50 -5.10
C TRP A 141 -1.97 -10.35 -6.08
N TYR A 142 -0.93 -10.02 -6.82
CA TYR A 142 -0.96 -9.00 -7.86
C TYR A 142 -2.06 -9.28 -8.91
N GLN A 143 -2.16 -10.53 -9.39
CA GLN A 143 -3.19 -10.96 -10.35
C GLN A 143 -4.59 -10.90 -9.73
N THR A 144 -4.75 -11.40 -8.50
CA THR A 144 -6.02 -11.35 -7.75
C THR A 144 -6.54 -9.90 -7.64
N TRP A 145 -5.66 -8.95 -7.36
CA TRP A 145 -6.03 -7.54 -7.24
C TRP A 145 -6.29 -6.87 -8.59
N TRP A 146 -5.61 -7.28 -9.66
CA TRP A 146 -5.96 -6.84 -11.01
C TRP A 146 -7.38 -7.25 -11.39
N ASP A 147 -7.75 -8.50 -11.14
CA ASP A 147 -9.10 -9.02 -11.42
C ASP A 147 -10.17 -8.27 -10.63
N TYR A 148 -9.88 -7.92 -9.37
CA TYR A 148 -10.75 -7.05 -8.59
C TYR A 148 -10.86 -5.64 -9.19
N CYS A 149 -9.73 -5.04 -9.59
CA CYS A 149 -9.70 -3.68 -10.10
C CYS A 149 -10.50 -3.53 -11.40
N ILE A 150 -10.34 -4.44 -12.36
CA ILE A 150 -11.11 -4.42 -13.61
C ILE A 150 -12.60 -4.64 -13.35
N LYS A 151 -12.95 -5.47 -12.37
CA LYS A 151 -14.34 -5.80 -12.05
C LYS A 151 -15.08 -4.64 -11.38
N TYR A 152 -14.43 -3.88 -10.49
CA TYR A 152 -15.11 -2.93 -9.62
C TYR A 152 -14.62 -1.48 -9.70
N LEU A 153 -13.35 -1.23 -10.02
CA LEU A 153 -12.75 0.11 -9.97
C LEU A 153 -12.60 0.77 -11.33
N MET A 154 -12.27 0.02 -12.38
CA MET A 154 -12.03 0.58 -13.71
C MET A 154 -13.32 1.13 -14.33
N ASP A 155 -13.34 2.42 -14.67
CA ASP A 155 -14.48 3.07 -15.29
C ASP A 155 -14.17 3.46 -16.73
N TYR A 156 -14.46 2.54 -17.65
CA TYR A 156 -14.27 2.76 -19.07
C TYR A 156 -15.27 3.74 -19.68
N GLU A 157 -16.42 3.96 -19.03
CA GLU A 157 -17.48 4.84 -19.56
C GLU A 157 -17.16 6.31 -19.27
N ASN A 158 -16.83 6.65 -18.02
CA ASN A 158 -16.58 8.05 -17.62
C ASN A 158 -15.09 8.38 -17.46
N GLY A 159 -14.21 7.42 -17.77
CA GLY A 159 -12.77 7.57 -17.72
C GLY A 159 -12.15 7.42 -16.32
N SER A 160 -10.86 7.09 -16.31
CA SER A 160 -10.11 6.78 -15.08
C SER A 160 -10.75 5.62 -14.29
N TRP A 161 -10.48 5.55 -12.99
CA TRP A 161 -11.02 4.55 -12.09
C TRP A 161 -11.86 5.25 -11.03
N TRP A 162 -12.91 4.59 -10.54
CA TRP A 162 -13.68 5.04 -9.38
C TRP A 162 -12.77 5.24 -8.17
N GLN A 163 -13.00 6.33 -7.44
CA GLN A 163 -12.18 6.69 -6.28
C GLN A 163 -12.55 5.88 -5.03
N GLU A 164 -13.82 5.51 -4.91
CA GLU A 164 -14.37 4.93 -3.69
C GLU A 164 -15.55 3.99 -3.98
N LEU A 165 -15.55 2.84 -3.33
CA LEU A 165 -16.68 1.91 -3.28
C LEU A 165 -17.14 1.71 -1.84
N ASP A 166 -18.41 1.35 -1.65
CA ASP A 166 -18.95 0.91 -0.37
C ASP A 166 -18.47 -0.51 -0.01
N ALA A 167 -18.95 -1.04 1.11
CA ALA A 167 -18.56 -2.37 1.58
C ALA A 167 -19.05 -3.53 0.68
N ASP A 168 -20.00 -3.28 -0.22
CA ASP A 168 -20.53 -4.25 -1.19
C ASP A 168 -19.90 -4.06 -2.59
N ASN A 169 -18.83 -3.29 -2.69
CA ASN A 169 -18.12 -2.94 -3.93
C ASN A 169 -18.98 -2.18 -4.95
N LYS A 170 -19.90 -1.33 -4.49
CA LYS A 170 -20.65 -0.39 -5.36
C LYS A 170 -20.10 1.02 -5.20
N VAL A 171 -20.10 1.79 -6.29
CA VAL A 171 -19.62 3.17 -6.31
C VAL A 171 -20.34 3.99 -5.25
N THR A 172 -19.57 4.72 -4.44
CA THR A 172 -20.08 5.57 -3.37
C THR A 172 -19.31 6.88 -3.30
N THR A 173 -19.76 7.79 -2.43
CA THR A 173 -19.11 9.08 -2.17
C THR A 173 -19.25 9.36 -0.68
N LYS A 174 -18.21 9.04 0.10
CA LYS A 174 -18.25 9.16 1.57
C LYS A 174 -16.95 9.73 2.11
N VAL A 175 -15.82 9.05 1.87
CA VAL A 175 -14.49 9.53 2.25
C VAL A 175 -14.00 10.56 1.24
N TRP A 176 -14.19 10.32 -0.07
CA TRP A 176 -13.69 11.17 -1.15
C TRP A 176 -14.82 11.67 -2.07
N ASP A 177 -14.50 12.69 -2.88
CA ASP A 177 -15.41 13.27 -3.87
C ASP A 177 -14.65 13.48 -5.20
N GLY A 178 -15.16 12.89 -6.28
CA GLY A 178 -14.56 12.93 -7.61
C GLY A 178 -13.42 11.94 -7.86
N LYS A 179 -12.67 12.17 -8.96
CA LYS A 179 -11.54 11.35 -9.44
C LYS A 179 -10.27 12.20 -9.63
N GLN A 180 -9.88 12.91 -8.59
CA GLN A 180 -8.83 13.94 -8.63
C GLN A 180 -7.40 13.42 -8.80
N ASP A 181 -7.17 12.13 -8.56
CA ASP A 181 -5.83 11.54 -8.55
C ASP A 181 -5.61 10.54 -9.69
N ILE A 182 -4.43 10.59 -10.29
CA ILE A 182 -3.89 9.57 -11.19
C ILE A 182 -2.47 9.14 -10.79
N TYR A 183 -1.85 9.80 -9.81
CA TYR A 183 -0.47 9.56 -9.42
C TYR A 183 -0.28 8.13 -8.92
N HIS A 184 -1.16 7.67 -8.02
CA HIS A 184 -1.07 6.31 -7.49
C HIS A 184 -1.20 5.25 -8.58
N LEU A 185 -1.98 5.48 -9.65
CA LEU A 185 -2.14 4.52 -10.73
C LEU A 185 -0.80 4.17 -11.40
N LEU A 186 0.18 5.07 -11.40
CA LEU A 186 1.52 4.76 -11.92
C LEU A 186 2.21 3.64 -11.12
N HIS A 187 1.84 3.44 -9.86
CA HIS A 187 2.43 2.42 -8.99
C HIS A 187 1.94 1.01 -9.28
N CYS A 188 0.80 0.84 -9.97
CA CYS A 188 0.37 -0.45 -10.48
C CYS A 188 0.52 -0.58 -12.01
N LEU A 189 0.62 0.53 -12.76
CA LEU A 189 0.72 0.52 -14.22
C LEU A 189 2.16 0.59 -14.75
N VAL A 190 3.04 1.32 -14.06
CA VAL A 190 4.41 1.60 -14.55
C VAL A 190 5.46 0.94 -13.67
N ILE A 191 5.32 0.97 -12.34
CA ILE A 191 6.28 0.29 -11.44
C ILE A 191 6.52 -1.18 -11.82
N PRO A 192 5.51 -1.98 -12.18
CA PRO A 192 5.73 -3.37 -12.60
C PRO A 192 6.57 -3.57 -13.87
N ARG A 193 6.95 -2.49 -14.55
CA ARG A 193 7.69 -2.47 -15.82
C ARG A 193 9.09 -1.89 -15.69
N ILE A 194 9.54 -1.53 -14.49
CA ILE A 194 10.85 -0.91 -14.25
C ILE A 194 11.58 -1.60 -13.09
N PRO A 195 12.91 -1.55 -13.02
CA PRO A 195 13.64 -1.99 -11.83
C PRO A 195 13.31 -1.12 -10.62
N LEU A 196 13.56 -1.63 -9.40
CA LEU A 196 13.34 -0.89 -8.16
C LEU A 196 14.36 0.23 -7.92
N ALA A 197 15.48 0.23 -8.64
CA ALA A 197 16.45 1.34 -8.66
C ALA A 197 16.90 1.62 -10.11
N PRO A 198 16.96 2.89 -10.54
CA PRO A 198 16.57 4.10 -9.79
C PRO A 198 15.03 4.21 -9.61
N GLY A 199 14.55 5.25 -8.93
CA GLY A 199 13.10 5.43 -8.70
C GLY A 199 12.28 5.67 -9.98
N LEU A 200 10.95 5.70 -9.85
CA LEU A 200 9.98 5.70 -10.97
C LEU A 200 10.34 6.63 -12.14
N ALA A 201 10.33 7.94 -11.94
CA ALA A 201 10.61 8.90 -13.01
C ALA A 201 12.04 8.78 -13.58
N PRO A 202 13.11 8.68 -12.76
CA PRO A 202 14.45 8.39 -13.25
C PRO A 202 14.55 7.11 -14.09
N ALA A 203 13.90 6.02 -13.71
CA ALA A 203 13.95 4.75 -14.43
C ALA A 203 13.28 4.86 -15.82
N VAL A 204 12.14 5.54 -15.88
CA VAL A 204 11.46 5.83 -17.15
C VAL A 204 12.33 6.73 -18.04
N ALA A 205 12.91 7.79 -17.48
CA ALA A 205 13.79 8.71 -18.23
C ALA A 205 15.06 8.00 -18.75
N ALA A 206 15.55 6.99 -18.03
CA ALA A 206 16.69 6.16 -18.43
C ALA A 206 16.33 5.06 -19.47
N GLY A 207 15.07 4.99 -19.92
CA GLY A 207 14.64 4.00 -20.92
C GLY A 207 14.56 2.58 -20.38
N LEU A 208 14.32 2.41 -19.06
CA LEU A 208 14.31 1.10 -18.40
C LEU A 208 12.95 0.40 -18.41
N LEU A 209 11.98 0.90 -19.18
CA LEU A 209 10.70 0.23 -19.36
C LEU A 209 10.91 -1.13 -20.02
N ASP A 210 10.29 -2.16 -19.43
CA ASP A 210 10.29 -3.55 -19.89
C ASP A 210 11.69 -4.20 -19.96
N ILE A 211 12.71 -3.62 -19.32
CA ILE A 211 14.10 -4.12 -19.38
C ILE A 211 14.27 -5.56 -18.86
N ASN A 212 13.37 -5.99 -17.97
CA ASN A 212 13.35 -7.33 -17.38
C ASN A 212 12.36 -8.29 -18.08
N ALA A 213 11.60 -7.83 -19.07
CA ALA A 213 10.69 -8.64 -19.86
C ALA A 213 11.42 -9.19 -21.11
N LYS A 214 12.29 -10.17 -20.88
CA LYS A 214 13.11 -10.82 -21.92
C LYS A 214 12.66 -12.24 -22.20
#